data_AF-A0A3M1LAN7-F1
#
_entry.id   AF-A0A3M1LAN7-F1
#
_cell.length_a   1.000
_cell.length_b   1.000
_cell.length_c   1.000
_cell.angle_alpha   90.00
_cell.angle_beta   90.00
_cell.angle_gamma   90.00
#
_symmetry.space_group_name_H-M   'P 1'
#
loop_
_entity.id
_entity.type
_entity.pdbx_description
1 polymer ?
#
loop_
_entity_poly.entity_id
_entity_poly.type
_entity_poly.pdbx_seq_one_letter_code
_entity_poly.pdbx_strand_id
1 'polypeptide(L)'
;LNPAEQREILGYLLNFLARKIPEGERWTVEESFQLYDFAHRKEILAHPEILSHTAFINAVNIAAHLGKLEWLDSFIRKWGPSLPPAHRLPAVQLAEAYRMYASKQYEAAYERLVNMLHPDIFYSIWARTLLLRCLYEMGQGNEELLFNQAAAYRHFLNRKRERLSRHNYESHLNFIRAVLALSERKKSPEALLKEIQAMQYCTSRNWLLEKVESYEAVAR
;
A
#
# COMPACT_ATOMS: atom_id res chain seq x y z
N LEU A 1 -4.01 1.61 -31.96
CA LEU A 1 -4.72 2.45 -30.96
C LEU A 1 -4.13 3.84 -31.01
N ASN A 2 -4.97 4.84 -31.22
CA ASN A 2 -4.56 6.24 -31.15
C ASN A 2 -4.23 6.65 -29.69
N PRO A 3 -3.56 7.78 -29.44
CA PRO A 3 -3.17 8.17 -28.08
C PRO A 3 -4.34 8.35 -27.10
N ALA A 4 -5.54 8.71 -27.58
CA ALA A 4 -6.71 8.85 -26.73
C ALA A 4 -7.27 7.49 -26.28
N GLU A 5 -7.40 6.54 -27.21
CA GLU A 5 -7.80 5.16 -26.91
C GLU A 5 -6.81 4.47 -25.97
N GLN A 6 -5.50 4.70 -26.15
CA GLN A 6 -4.48 4.17 -25.25
C GLN A 6 -4.65 4.69 -23.83
N ARG A 7 -4.95 5.99 -23.67
CA ARG A 7 -5.22 6.61 -22.37
C ARG A 7 -6.45 5.98 -21.72
N GLU A 8 -7.55 5.90 -22.44
CA GLU A 8 -8.81 5.36 -21.93
C GLU A 8 -8.66 3.91 -21.46
N ILE A 9 -8.11 3.04 -22.31
CA ILE A 9 -7.86 1.63 -21.98
C ILE A 9 -6.94 1.51 -20.76
N LEU A 10 -5.85 2.29 -20.73
CA LEU A 10 -4.92 2.27 -19.60
C LEU A 10 -5.61 2.72 -18.31
N GLY A 11 -6.40 3.79 -18.35
CA GLY A 11 -7.16 4.26 -17.19
C GLY A 11 -8.10 3.18 -16.65
N TYR A 12 -8.81 2.47 -17.53
CA TYR A 12 -9.64 1.34 -17.15
C TYR A 12 -8.83 0.20 -16.53
N LEU A 13 -7.70 -0.18 -17.13
CA LEU A 13 -6.84 -1.25 -16.63
C LEU A 13 -6.25 -0.93 -15.26
N LEU A 14 -5.72 0.28 -15.05
CA LEU A 14 -5.13 0.69 -13.77
C LEU A 14 -6.18 0.72 -12.66
N ASN A 15 -7.39 1.22 -12.95
CA ASN A 15 -8.50 1.22 -12.00
C ASN A 15 -9.01 -0.20 -11.70
N PHE A 16 -9.05 -1.07 -12.72
CA PHE A 16 -9.41 -2.47 -12.56
C PHE A 16 -8.42 -3.18 -11.63
N LEU A 17 -7.11 -3.05 -11.88
CA LEU A 17 -6.07 -3.68 -11.08
C LEU A 17 -6.04 -3.16 -9.64
N ALA A 18 -6.26 -1.87 -9.43
CA ALA A 18 -6.36 -1.28 -8.10
C ALA A 18 -7.47 -1.92 -7.24
N ARG A 19 -8.52 -2.46 -7.88
CA ARG A 19 -9.60 -3.20 -7.19
C ARG A 19 -9.30 -4.70 -7.08
N LYS A 20 -8.62 -5.29 -8.07
CA LYS A 20 -8.36 -6.73 -8.11
C LYS A 20 -7.20 -7.20 -7.23
N ILE A 21 -6.17 -6.39 -7.03
CA ILE A 21 -5.04 -6.76 -6.18
C ILE A 21 -5.49 -7.10 -4.74
N PRO A 22 -6.32 -6.28 -4.06
CA PRO A 22 -6.84 -6.64 -2.73
C PRO A 22 -7.78 -7.86 -2.72
N GLU A 23 -8.36 -8.23 -3.86
CA GLU A 23 -9.19 -9.43 -4.04
C GLU A 23 -8.33 -10.70 -4.22
N GLY A 24 -7.05 -10.56 -4.59
CA GLY A 24 -6.10 -11.68 -4.77
C GLY A 24 -6.42 -12.56 -5.95
N GLU A 25 -7.01 -11.94 -6.97
CA GLU A 25 -7.15 -12.57 -8.26
C GLU A 25 -5.77 -12.79 -8.91
N ARG A 26 -5.80 -13.51 -10.02
CA ARG A 26 -4.65 -14.00 -10.81
C ARG A 26 -3.63 -12.94 -11.25
N TRP A 27 -3.94 -11.65 -11.08
CA TRP A 27 -3.07 -10.55 -11.48
C TRP A 27 -2.02 -10.27 -10.42
N THR A 28 -0.77 -10.32 -10.84
CA THR A 28 0.41 -10.14 -9.99
C THR A 28 0.71 -8.66 -9.78
N VAL A 29 1.48 -8.36 -8.72
CA VAL A 29 1.97 -6.99 -8.48
C VAL A 29 2.91 -6.56 -9.60
N GLU A 30 3.65 -7.52 -10.16
CA GLU A 30 4.57 -7.38 -11.28
C GLU A 30 3.86 -6.94 -12.55
N GLU A 31 2.75 -7.59 -12.92
CA GLU A 31 1.96 -7.19 -14.11
C GLU A 31 1.40 -5.77 -13.94
N SER A 32 0.95 -5.44 -12.73
CA SER A 32 0.47 -4.10 -12.40
C SER A 32 1.57 -3.05 -12.51
N PHE A 33 2.77 -3.39 -12.05
CA PHE A 33 3.96 -2.54 -12.20
C PHE A 33 4.31 -2.33 -13.67
N GLN A 34 4.28 -3.38 -14.49
CA GLN A 34 4.60 -3.29 -15.92
C GLN A 34 3.70 -2.30 -16.66
N LEU A 35 2.41 -2.21 -16.29
CA LEU A 35 1.51 -1.21 -16.86
C LEU A 35 1.86 0.21 -16.43
N TYR A 36 2.17 0.43 -15.14
CA TYR A 36 2.61 1.74 -14.67
C TYR A 36 3.95 2.16 -15.29
N ASP A 37 4.89 1.23 -15.44
CA ASP A 37 6.18 1.47 -16.06
C ASP A 37 6.03 1.79 -17.55
N PHE A 38 5.20 1.04 -18.27
CA PHE A 38 4.85 1.35 -19.65
C PHE A 38 4.26 2.77 -19.77
N ALA A 39 3.28 3.11 -18.92
CA ALA A 39 2.65 4.41 -18.90
C ALA A 39 3.63 5.55 -18.57
N HIS A 40 4.56 5.31 -17.65
CA HIS A 40 5.61 6.25 -17.26
C HIS A 40 6.59 6.50 -18.42
N ARG A 41 7.08 5.44 -19.07
CA ARG A 41 8.04 5.53 -20.20
C ARG A 41 7.42 6.17 -21.44
N LYS A 42 6.13 5.95 -21.68
CA LYS A 42 5.39 6.52 -22.81
C LYS A 42 4.77 7.89 -22.51
N GLU A 43 5.00 8.44 -21.32
CA GLU A 43 4.49 9.74 -20.87
C GLU A 43 2.95 9.87 -20.89
N ILE A 44 2.24 8.74 -20.87
CA ILE A 44 0.78 8.68 -20.94
C ILE A 44 0.15 9.26 -19.65
N LEU A 45 0.87 9.17 -18.53
CA LEU A 45 0.45 9.66 -17.21
C LEU A 45 0.40 11.20 -17.11
N ALA A 46 0.87 11.94 -18.11
CA ALA A 46 0.77 13.41 -18.11
C ALA A 46 -0.67 13.91 -18.16
N HIS A 47 -1.62 13.06 -18.53
CA HIS A 47 -3.02 13.41 -18.57
C HIS A 47 -3.65 13.30 -17.16
N PRO A 48 -4.31 14.37 -16.65
CA PRO A 48 -4.87 14.40 -15.30
C PRO A 48 -5.89 13.29 -15.01
N GLU A 49 -6.62 12.86 -16.03
CA GLU A 49 -7.61 11.77 -15.92
C GLU A 49 -6.96 10.38 -15.73
N ILE A 50 -5.68 10.26 -16.09
CA ILE A 50 -4.93 9.00 -15.98
C ILE A 50 -4.18 8.94 -14.66
N LEU A 51 -3.48 10.01 -14.30
CA LEU A 51 -2.73 10.06 -13.05
C LEU A 51 -3.47 10.85 -11.97
N SER A 52 -4.49 10.21 -11.40
CA SER A 52 -5.08 10.66 -10.14
C SER A 52 -4.09 10.49 -8.98
N HIS A 53 -4.34 11.19 -7.86
CA HIS A 53 -3.53 11.00 -6.65
C HIS A 53 -3.59 9.55 -6.14
N THR A 54 -4.72 8.85 -6.32
CA THR A 54 -4.86 7.43 -6.02
C THR A 54 -4.00 6.57 -6.93
N ALA A 55 -4.03 6.81 -8.24
CA ALA A 55 -3.21 6.08 -9.21
C ALA A 55 -1.72 6.30 -8.94
N PHE A 56 -1.32 7.52 -8.57
CA PHE A 56 0.04 7.86 -8.16
C PHE A 56 0.49 7.07 -6.93
N ILE A 57 -0.32 7.05 -5.86
CA ILE A 57 0.02 6.30 -4.63
C ILE A 57 0.04 4.79 -4.88
N ASN A 58 -0.85 4.27 -5.73
CA ASN A 58 -0.85 2.85 -6.09
C ASN A 58 0.44 2.46 -6.82
N ALA A 59 0.85 3.25 -7.81
CA ALA A 59 2.10 3.03 -8.55
C ALA A 59 3.32 3.04 -7.61
N VAL A 60 3.35 4.02 -6.70
CA VAL A 60 4.36 4.17 -5.65
C VAL A 60 4.41 2.95 -4.71
N ASN A 61 3.26 2.51 -4.20
CA ASN A 61 3.18 1.36 -3.28
C ASN A 61 3.62 0.06 -3.98
N ILE A 62 3.20 -0.14 -5.23
CA ILE A 62 3.59 -1.29 -6.06
C ILE A 62 5.11 -1.30 -6.29
N ALA A 63 5.67 -0.18 -6.74
CA ALA A 63 7.11 -0.07 -6.98
C ALA A 63 7.93 -0.23 -5.69
N ALA A 64 7.45 0.32 -4.57
CA ALA A 64 8.06 0.16 -3.26
C ALA A 64 8.07 -1.30 -2.79
N HIS A 65 6.96 -2.03 -2.97
CA HIS A 65 6.87 -3.45 -2.65
C HIS A 65 7.85 -4.29 -3.48
N LEU A 66 7.96 -4.01 -4.79
CA LEU A 66 8.89 -4.69 -5.69
C LEU A 66 10.36 -4.22 -5.56
N GLY A 67 10.68 -3.34 -4.62
CA GLY A 67 12.04 -2.81 -4.42
C GLY A 67 12.59 -1.99 -5.59
N LYS A 68 11.73 -1.41 -6.44
CA LYS A 68 12.13 -0.65 -7.64
C LYS A 68 12.52 0.79 -7.28
N LEU A 69 13.59 0.96 -6.50
CA LEU A 69 14.00 2.25 -5.93
C LEU A 69 14.30 3.32 -6.98
N GLU A 70 15.11 3.02 -8.00
CA GLU A 70 15.43 3.99 -9.05
C GLU A 70 14.19 4.45 -9.82
N TRP A 71 13.29 3.51 -10.10
CA TRP A 71 12.02 3.81 -10.75
C TRP A 71 11.16 4.71 -9.86
N LEU A 72 11.09 4.41 -8.56
CA LEU A 72 10.32 5.17 -7.59
C LEU A 72 10.81 6.63 -7.50
N ASP A 73 12.12 6.83 -7.46
CA ASP A 73 12.74 8.16 -7.43
C ASP A 73 12.44 8.97 -8.69
N SER A 74 12.56 8.33 -9.86
CA SER A 74 12.21 8.92 -11.14
C SER A 74 10.73 9.29 -11.20
N PHE A 75 9.86 8.38 -10.77
CA PHE A 75 8.41 8.53 -10.83
C PHE A 75 7.91 9.66 -9.92
N ILE A 76 8.35 9.69 -8.66
CA ILE A 76 7.97 10.74 -7.69
C ILE A 76 8.43 12.11 -8.20
N ARG A 77 9.67 12.22 -8.67
CA ARG A 77 10.23 13.48 -9.18
C ARG A 77 9.49 13.98 -10.41
N LYS A 78 9.18 13.09 -11.35
CA LYS A 78 8.52 13.45 -12.61
C LYS A 78 7.05 13.83 -12.40
N TRP A 79 6.31 13.05 -11.63
CA TRP A 79 4.86 13.16 -11.58
C TRP A 79 4.28 13.76 -10.29
N GLY A 80 5.04 13.77 -9.19
CA GLY A 80 4.63 14.44 -7.96
C GLY A 80 4.21 15.90 -8.21
N PRO A 81 5.01 16.72 -8.93
CA PRO A 81 4.66 18.11 -9.21
C PRO A 81 3.39 18.30 -10.06
N SER A 82 3.04 17.34 -10.92
CA SER A 82 1.86 17.42 -11.79
C SER A 82 0.55 17.07 -11.08
N LEU A 83 0.61 16.58 -9.84
CA LEU A 83 -0.61 16.30 -9.07
C LEU A 83 -1.40 17.58 -8.78
N PRO A 84 -2.75 17.47 -8.67
CA PRO A 84 -3.60 18.60 -8.29
C PRO A 84 -3.11 19.24 -6.99
N PRO A 85 -3.12 20.58 -6.86
CA PRO A 85 -2.56 21.27 -5.70
C PRO A 85 -3.05 20.75 -4.34
N ALA A 86 -4.35 20.41 -4.24
CA ALA A 86 -4.96 19.87 -3.02
C ALA A 86 -4.41 18.50 -2.59
N HIS A 87 -3.85 17.73 -3.52
CA HIS A 87 -3.34 16.37 -3.28
C HIS A 87 -1.81 16.28 -3.38
N ARG A 88 -1.15 17.27 -3.98
CA ARG A 88 0.29 17.24 -4.28
C ARG A 88 1.14 16.99 -3.03
N LEU A 89 1.03 17.86 -2.04
CA LEU A 89 1.84 17.77 -0.82
C LEU A 89 1.61 16.44 -0.07
N PRO A 90 0.37 16.04 0.29
CA PRO A 90 0.16 14.79 1.00
C PRO A 90 0.56 13.56 0.16
N ALA A 91 0.32 13.55 -1.16
CA ALA A 91 0.74 12.43 -2.00
C ALA A 91 2.26 12.28 -2.06
N VAL A 92 2.99 13.38 -2.27
CA VAL A 92 4.45 13.36 -2.32
C VAL A 92 5.04 12.98 -0.96
N GLN A 93 4.50 13.50 0.15
CA GLN A 93 4.95 13.12 1.50
C GLN A 93 4.78 11.63 1.78
N LEU A 94 3.63 11.05 1.38
CA LEU A 94 3.37 9.63 1.53
C LEU A 94 4.27 8.80 0.61
N ALA A 95 4.51 9.28 -0.61
CA ALA A 95 5.39 8.59 -1.55
C ALA A 95 6.86 8.55 -1.09
N GLU A 96 7.34 9.63 -0.48
CA GLU A 96 8.64 9.63 0.18
C GLU A 96 8.71 8.63 1.34
N ALA A 97 7.63 8.46 2.11
CA ALA A 97 7.58 7.43 3.15
C ALA A 97 7.62 6.01 2.57
N TYR A 98 6.94 5.75 1.45
CA TYR A 98 7.07 4.48 0.72
C TYR A 98 8.48 4.24 0.20
N ARG A 99 9.16 5.29 -0.29
CA ARG A 99 10.56 5.23 -0.72
C ARG A 99 11.52 4.92 0.42
N MET A 100 11.34 5.57 1.57
CA MET A 100 12.08 5.27 2.81
C MET A 100 11.86 3.81 3.23
N TYR A 101 10.60 3.37 3.24
CA TYR A 101 10.24 1.98 3.56
C TYR A 101 10.92 0.96 2.62
N ALA A 102 10.83 1.19 1.30
CA ALA A 102 11.46 0.33 0.30
C ALA A 102 13.00 0.31 0.43
N SER A 103 13.58 1.41 0.92
CA SER A 103 15.01 1.54 1.23
C SER A 103 15.38 0.96 2.60
N LYS A 104 14.47 0.26 3.28
CA LYS A 104 14.64 -0.30 4.63
C LYS A 104 14.91 0.72 5.73
N GLN A 105 14.56 1.99 5.50
CA GLN A 105 14.65 3.06 6.50
C GLN A 105 13.33 3.14 7.27
N TYR A 106 13.01 2.08 8.02
CA TYR A 106 11.69 1.89 8.62
C TYR A 106 11.38 2.91 9.71
N GLU A 107 12.36 3.26 10.53
CA GLU A 107 12.27 4.27 11.58
C GLU A 107 11.96 5.64 10.98
N ALA A 108 12.74 6.06 9.98
CA ALA A 108 12.53 7.34 9.29
C ALA A 108 11.17 7.41 8.59
N ALA A 109 10.74 6.30 7.97
CA ALA A 109 9.40 6.19 7.40
C ALA A 109 8.32 6.31 8.50
N TYR A 110 8.48 5.60 9.62
CA TYR A 110 7.56 5.65 10.76
C TYR A 110 7.42 7.08 11.32
N GLU A 111 8.53 7.76 11.58
CA GLU A 111 8.55 9.14 12.10
C GLU A 111 7.82 10.11 11.19
N ARG A 112 7.94 9.92 9.88
CA ARG A 112 7.23 10.74 8.89
C ARG A 112 5.73 10.45 8.85
N LEU A 113 5.33 9.21 9.13
CA LEU A 113 3.95 8.75 9.04
C LEU A 113 3.11 9.02 10.30
N VAL A 114 3.71 9.00 11.49
CA VAL A 114 2.98 9.10 12.76
C VAL A 114 2.15 10.38 12.87
N ASN A 115 2.63 11.46 12.26
CA ASN A 115 1.97 12.78 12.26
C ASN A 115 1.14 13.06 11.00
N MET A 116 1.00 12.09 10.10
CA MET A 116 0.33 12.26 8.81
C MET A 116 -1.20 12.09 8.92
N LEU A 117 -1.84 12.96 9.72
CA LEU A 117 -3.29 13.10 9.76
C LEU A 117 -3.75 14.00 8.61
N HIS A 118 -4.78 13.57 7.87
CA HIS A 118 -5.27 14.33 6.73
C HIS A 118 -6.82 14.34 6.65
N PRO A 119 -7.46 15.45 6.21
CA PRO A 119 -8.92 15.53 6.03
C PRO A 119 -9.49 14.49 5.05
N ASP A 120 -8.71 14.21 3.99
CA ASP A 120 -8.95 13.06 3.13
C ASP A 120 -8.59 11.78 3.89
N ILE A 121 -9.61 10.94 4.07
CA ILE A 121 -9.55 9.69 4.81
C ILE A 121 -8.54 8.70 4.22
N PHE A 122 -8.33 8.72 2.90
CA PHE A 122 -7.48 7.74 2.23
C PHE A 122 -6.00 7.93 2.54
N TYR A 123 -5.51 9.16 2.64
CA TYR A 123 -4.13 9.41 3.11
C TYR A 123 -3.92 8.91 4.54
N SER A 124 -4.90 9.15 5.42
CA SER A 124 -4.84 8.65 6.80
C SER A 124 -4.82 7.12 6.87
N ILE A 125 -5.51 6.46 5.93
CA ILE A 125 -5.55 5.01 5.75
C ILE A 125 -4.22 4.46 5.24
N TRP A 126 -3.70 5.01 4.14
CA TRP A 126 -2.47 4.55 3.53
C TRP A 126 -1.29 4.76 4.48
N ALA A 127 -1.25 5.91 5.17
CA ALA A 127 -0.22 6.19 6.15
C ALA A 127 -0.21 5.17 7.29
N ARG A 128 -1.40 4.83 7.84
CA ARG A 128 -1.51 3.82 8.91
C ARG A 128 -1.20 2.41 8.44
N THR A 129 -1.56 2.07 7.21
CA THR A 129 -1.21 0.78 6.61
C THR A 129 0.31 0.64 6.50
N LEU A 130 0.99 1.66 5.97
CA LEU A 130 2.45 1.67 5.87
C LEU A 130 3.11 1.72 7.24
N LEU A 131 2.57 2.49 8.20
CA LEU A 131 3.08 2.60 9.56
C LEU A 131 3.11 1.24 10.28
N LEU A 132 2.04 0.43 10.16
CA LEU A 132 2.03 -0.92 10.71
C LEU A 132 3.06 -1.84 10.04
N ARG A 133 3.28 -1.68 8.73
CA ARG A 133 4.35 -2.40 8.02
C ARG A 133 5.73 -1.98 8.55
N CYS A 134 6.00 -0.69 8.72
CA CYS A 134 7.25 -0.21 9.31
C CYS A 134 7.47 -0.82 10.70
N LEU A 135 6.47 -0.76 11.59
CA LEU A 135 6.57 -1.31 12.95
C LEU A 135 6.86 -2.82 12.94
N TYR A 136 6.23 -3.56 12.03
CA TYR A 136 6.51 -4.98 11.87
C TYR A 136 7.96 -5.25 11.43
N GLU A 137 8.46 -4.50 10.45
CA GLU A 137 9.83 -4.69 9.93
C GLU A 137 10.91 -4.22 10.91
N MET A 138 10.63 -3.24 11.79
CA MET A 138 11.55 -2.83 12.86
C MET A 138 11.74 -3.92 13.93
N GLY A 139 10.80 -4.87 14.04
CA GLY A 139 10.98 -6.08 14.86
C GLY A 139 11.05 -5.82 16.37
N GLN A 140 11.99 -6.51 17.04
CA GLN A 140 12.06 -6.62 18.50
C GLN A 140 12.06 -5.26 19.20
N GLY A 141 11.23 -5.13 20.24
CA GLY A 141 11.10 -3.91 21.05
C GLY A 141 10.02 -2.94 20.55
N ASN A 142 9.40 -3.21 19.40
CA ASN A 142 8.33 -2.39 18.82
C ASN A 142 6.95 -3.06 18.87
N GLU A 143 6.84 -4.24 19.50
CA GLU A 143 5.59 -5.02 19.53
C GLU A 143 4.46 -4.24 20.20
N GLU A 144 4.70 -3.70 21.40
CA GLU A 144 3.69 -2.92 22.14
C GLU A 144 3.21 -1.71 21.31
N LEU A 145 4.15 -1.02 20.67
CA LEU A 145 3.85 0.12 19.79
C LEU A 145 3.01 -0.32 18.58
N LEU A 146 3.33 -1.47 17.97
CA LEU A 146 2.54 -2.07 16.90
C LEU A 146 1.12 -2.37 17.36
N PHE A 147 0.94 -3.03 18.51
CA PHE A 147 -0.38 -3.34 19.07
C PHE A 147 -1.20 -2.06 19.32
N ASN A 148 -0.58 -1.03 19.91
CA ASN A 148 -1.22 0.25 20.19
C ASN A 148 -1.63 0.97 18.91
N GLN A 149 -0.76 1.02 17.89
CA GLN A 149 -1.06 1.65 16.60
C GLN A 149 -2.12 0.86 15.81
N ALA A 150 -2.13 -0.46 15.90
CA ALA A 150 -3.16 -1.30 15.30
C ALA A 150 -4.53 -1.10 15.95
N ALA A 151 -4.58 -0.95 17.28
CA ALA A 151 -5.80 -0.60 18.00
C ALA A 151 -6.31 0.80 17.59
N ALA A 152 -5.43 1.80 17.55
CA ALA A 152 -5.76 3.15 17.11
C ALA A 152 -6.27 3.17 15.65
N TYR A 153 -5.66 2.38 14.76
CA TYR A 153 -6.12 2.26 13.38
C TYR A 153 -7.51 1.63 13.31
N ARG A 154 -7.77 0.56 14.08
CA ARG A 154 -9.10 -0.06 14.17
C ARG A 154 -10.16 0.93 14.66
N HIS A 155 -9.88 1.69 15.72
CA HIS A 155 -10.78 2.73 16.22
C HIS A 155 -11.04 3.83 15.18
N PHE A 156 -10.01 4.24 14.44
CA PHE A 156 -10.16 5.17 13.34
C PHE A 156 -11.08 4.64 12.24
N LEU A 157 -10.90 3.39 11.79
CA LEU A 157 -11.76 2.75 10.79
C LEU A 157 -13.21 2.68 11.27
N ASN A 158 -13.45 2.31 12.52
CA ASN A 158 -14.80 2.25 13.10
C ASN A 158 -15.48 3.62 13.08
N ARG A 159 -14.78 4.69 13.49
CA ARG A 159 -15.32 6.07 13.46
C ARG A 159 -15.60 6.58 12.05
N LYS A 160 -14.96 6.00 11.04
CA LYS A 160 -15.09 6.41 9.63
C LYS A 160 -15.86 5.41 8.78
N ARG A 161 -16.49 4.41 9.39
CA ARG A 161 -17.17 3.30 8.69
C ARG A 161 -18.17 3.80 7.65
N GLU A 162 -18.95 4.83 7.96
CA GLU A 162 -19.95 5.40 7.05
C GLU A 162 -19.34 6.10 5.82
N ARG A 163 -18.07 6.50 5.89
CA ARG A 163 -17.33 7.15 4.79
C ARG A 163 -16.55 6.14 3.94
N LEU A 164 -16.64 4.86 4.25
CA LEU A 164 -15.91 3.79 3.57
C LEU A 164 -16.89 2.83 2.91
N SER A 165 -16.50 2.31 1.74
CA SER A 165 -17.20 1.15 1.19
C SER A 165 -17.00 -0.05 2.13
N ARG A 166 -17.97 -0.98 2.11
CA ARG A 166 -17.87 -2.24 2.85
C ARG A 166 -16.55 -2.97 2.55
N HIS A 167 -16.20 -3.04 1.27
CA HIS A 167 -14.94 -3.63 0.79
C HIS A 167 -13.71 -2.98 1.43
N ASN A 168 -13.59 -1.65 1.40
CA ASN A 168 -12.42 -0.95 1.96
C ASN A 168 -12.32 -1.14 3.48
N TYR A 169 -13.45 -1.05 4.17
CA TYR A 169 -13.51 -1.27 5.61
C TYR A 169 -13.07 -2.70 5.99
N GLU A 170 -13.66 -3.72 5.35
CA GLU A 170 -13.31 -5.13 5.59
C GLU A 170 -11.85 -5.42 5.22
N SER A 171 -11.38 -4.91 4.08
CA SER A 171 -10.01 -5.08 3.58
C SER A 171 -8.96 -4.63 4.61
N HIS A 172 -9.20 -3.49 5.27
CA HIS A 172 -8.23 -2.91 6.20
C HIS A 172 -8.34 -3.52 7.60
N LEU A 173 -9.53 -3.93 8.03
CA LEU A 173 -9.69 -4.74 9.23
C LEU A 173 -9.01 -6.10 9.10
N ASN A 174 -9.13 -6.72 7.93
CA ASN A 174 -8.45 -7.97 7.59
C ASN A 174 -6.93 -7.84 7.66
N PHE A 175 -6.38 -6.77 7.09
CA PHE A 175 -4.96 -6.45 7.22
C PHE A 175 -4.53 -6.27 8.69
N ILE A 176 -5.26 -5.47 9.48
CA ILE A 176 -4.94 -5.27 10.90
C ILE A 176 -4.94 -6.61 11.65
N ARG A 177 -5.94 -7.47 11.41
CA ARG A 177 -6.01 -8.80 12.03
C ARG A 177 -4.81 -9.67 11.64
N ALA A 178 -4.44 -9.69 10.37
CA ALA A 178 -3.33 -10.50 9.87
C ALA A 178 -1.98 -10.01 10.41
N VAL A 179 -1.72 -8.70 10.44
CA VAL A 179 -0.49 -8.13 11.00
C VAL A 179 -0.33 -8.47 12.48
N LEU A 180 -1.42 -8.37 13.26
CA LEU A 180 -1.41 -8.74 14.67
C LEU A 180 -1.13 -10.23 14.85
N ALA A 181 -1.78 -11.08 14.07
CA ALA A 181 -1.55 -12.53 14.14
C ALA A 181 -0.09 -12.91 13.76
N LEU A 182 0.50 -12.21 12.79
CA LEU A 182 1.93 -12.31 12.43
C LEU A 182 2.85 -11.84 13.56
N SER A 183 2.46 -10.79 14.28
CA SER A 183 3.30 -10.23 15.36
C SER A 183 3.23 -11.08 16.63
N GLU A 184 2.07 -11.69 16.90
CA GLU A 184 1.85 -12.52 18.09
C GLU A 184 2.58 -13.88 18.05
N ARG A 185 2.91 -14.39 16.86
CA ARG A 185 3.58 -15.70 16.67
C ARG A 185 2.90 -16.89 17.37
N LYS A 186 1.58 -16.83 17.59
CA LYS A 186 0.78 -17.90 18.22
C LYS A 186 0.23 -18.95 17.25
N LYS A 187 0.26 -18.66 15.95
CA LYS A 187 -0.26 -19.53 14.88
C LYS A 187 0.90 -20.04 14.04
N SER A 188 0.77 -21.26 13.52
CA SER A 188 1.73 -21.80 12.56
C SER A 188 1.67 -21.02 11.23
N PRO A 189 2.76 -21.00 10.44
CA PRO A 189 2.76 -20.39 9.11
C PRO A 189 1.62 -20.89 8.22
N GLU A 190 1.32 -22.19 8.24
CA GLU A 190 0.28 -22.82 7.41
C GLU A 190 -1.12 -22.34 7.83
N ALA A 191 -1.36 -22.19 9.13
CA ALA A 191 -2.62 -21.67 9.64
C ALA A 191 -2.83 -20.20 9.25
N LEU A 192 -1.79 -19.37 9.32
CA LEU A 192 -1.82 -17.98 8.89
C LEU A 192 -2.03 -17.85 7.39
N LEU A 193 -1.31 -18.64 6.59
CA LEU A 193 -1.44 -18.69 5.14
C LEU A 193 -2.88 -18.96 4.74
N LYS A 194 -3.48 -20.02 5.32
CA LYS A 194 -4.87 -20.41 5.06
C LYS A 194 -5.85 -19.31 5.44
N GLU A 195 -5.64 -18.64 6.59
CA GLU A 195 -6.50 -17.56 7.04
C GLU A 195 -6.43 -16.34 6.11
N ILE A 196 -5.24 -15.91 5.71
CA ILE A 196 -5.04 -14.76 4.80
C ILE A 196 -5.62 -15.05 3.42
N GLN A 197 -5.43 -16.27 2.90
CA GLN A 197 -5.99 -16.69 1.62
C GLN A 197 -7.54 -16.77 1.64
N ALA A 198 -8.12 -17.11 2.79
CA ALA A 198 -9.58 -17.16 2.95
C ALA A 198 -10.24 -15.78 3.09
N MET A 199 -9.47 -14.71 3.32
CA MET A 199 -10.01 -13.35 3.36
C MET A 199 -10.42 -12.94 1.95
N GLN A 200 -11.70 -12.59 1.73
CA GLN A 200 -12.15 -12.10 0.41
C GLN A 200 -11.40 -10.81 0.00
N TYR A 201 -11.26 -9.87 0.93
CA TYR A 201 -10.61 -8.59 0.71
C TYR A 201 -9.49 -8.39 1.72
N CYS A 202 -8.27 -8.10 1.27
CA CYS A 202 -7.16 -7.84 2.19
C CYS A 202 -6.16 -6.88 1.56
N THR A 203 -6.02 -5.68 2.14
CA THR A 203 -4.99 -4.74 1.71
C THR A 203 -3.61 -5.25 2.08
N SER A 204 -2.60 -4.96 1.27
CA SER A 204 -1.23 -5.47 1.44
C SER A 204 -1.15 -7.00 1.56
N ARG A 205 -2.07 -7.75 0.91
CA ARG A 205 -2.06 -9.23 0.96
C ARG A 205 -0.72 -9.83 0.56
N ASN A 206 -0.12 -9.36 -0.53
CA ASN A 206 1.16 -9.91 -1.01
C ASN A 206 2.27 -9.73 0.02
N TRP A 207 2.35 -8.55 0.64
CA TRP A 207 3.27 -8.32 1.76
C TRP A 207 2.99 -9.25 2.95
N LEU A 208 1.72 -9.48 3.31
CA LEU A 208 1.39 -10.43 4.38
C LEU A 208 1.84 -11.86 4.05
N LEU A 209 1.63 -12.31 2.81
CA LEU A 209 2.05 -13.63 2.35
C LEU A 209 3.58 -13.77 2.37
N GLU A 210 4.32 -12.77 1.90
CA GLU A 210 5.78 -12.72 2.02
C GLU A 210 6.24 -12.81 3.48
N LYS A 211 5.54 -12.12 4.40
CA LYS A 211 5.86 -12.22 5.84
C LYS A 211 5.60 -13.63 6.38
N VAL A 212 4.53 -14.31 5.95
CA VAL A 212 4.27 -15.72 6.31
C VAL A 212 5.32 -16.67 5.76
N GLU A 213 5.83 -16.45 4.54
CA GLU A 213 6.92 -17.26 3.98
C GLU A 213 8.23 -17.05 4.75
N SER A 214 8.54 -15.81 5.10
CA SER A 214 9.73 -15.48 5.92
C SER A 214 9.63 -15.95 7.38
N TYR A 215 8.45 -16.40 7.81
CA TYR A 215 8.13 -16.79 9.17
C TYR A 215 8.91 -18.04 9.63
N GLU A 216 9.25 -18.93 8.68
CA GLU A 216 10.04 -20.15 8.93
C GLU A 216 11.53 -19.88 9.15
N ALA A 217 12.07 -18.78 8.63
CA ALA A 217 13.52 -18.52 8.64
C ALA A 217 14.10 -18.20 10.04
N VAL A 218 13.25 -17.96 11.04
CA VAL A 218 13.66 -17.60 12.42
C VAL A 218 13.49 -18.75 13.41
N ALA A 219 13.01 -19.92 12.95
CA ALA A 219 12.87 -21.11 13.77
C ALA A 219 13.93 -22.18 13.41
N ARG A 220 15.22 -21.86 13.57
CA ARG A 220 16.31 -22.83 13.76
C ARG A 220 17.38 -22.27 14.69
#